data_AF-A0A933GDH8-F1
#
_entry.id   AF-A0A933GDH8-F1
#
_cell.length_a   1.000
_cell.length_b   1.000
_cell.length_c   1.000
_cell.angle_alpha   90.00
_cell.angle_beta   90.00
_cell.angle_gamma   90.00
#
_symmetry.space_group_name_H-M   'P 1'
#
loop_
_entity.id
_entity.type
_entity.pdbx_description
1 polymer ?
#
loop_
_entity_poly.entity_id
_entity_poly.type
_entity_poly.pdbx_seq_one_letter_code
_entity_poly.pdbx_strand_id
1 'polypeptide(L)'
;MAGSATEVLENAEQTLKREVFWRLIASMYIGNAMLLIYLLRKLRFPEAPIILGFVLGPMLEDQMRRALTLSLGDFSVFLTRIVSAALVLLTAAYWLLPALKRFWARRTSRP
;
A
#
# COMPACT_ATOMS: atom_id res chain seq x y z
N MET A 1 56.52 -14.87 10.01
CA MET A 1 55.95 -13.74 10.79
C MET A 1 55.34 -12.63 9.94
N ALA A 2 55.59 -12.54 8.62
CA ALA A 2 54.99 -11.50 7.75
C ALA A 2 53.52 -11.75 7.35
N GLY A 3 53.03 -12.99 7.42
CA GLY A 3 51.66 -13.34 7.00
C GLY A 3 50.54 -12.77 7.89
N SER A 4 50.79 -12.58 9.18
CA SER A 4 49.77 -12.06 10.09
C SER A 4 49.45 -10.58 9.84
N ALA A 5 50.42 -9.79 9.39
CA ALA A 5 50.18 -8.39 9.06
C ALA A 5 49.39 -8.26 7.75
N THR A 6 49.66 -9.10 6.73
CA THR A 6 48.95 -9.05 5.45
C THR A 6 47.52 -9.56 5.58
N GLU A 7 47.27 -10.63 6.35
CA GLU A 7 45.91 -11.13 6.61
C GLU A 7 45.07 -10.13 7.40
N VAL A 8 45.67 -9.41 8.36
CA VAL A 8 44.97 -8.37 9.13
C VAL A 8 44.63 -7.17 8.24
N LEU A 9 45.52 -6.76 7.33
CA LEU A 9 45.25 -5.67 6.40
C LEU A 9 44.18 -6.06 5.35
N GLU A 10 44.20 -7.30 4.87
CA GLU A 10 43.20 -7.83 3.94
C GLU A 10 41.81 -7.96 4.61
N ASN A 11 41.76 -8.40 5.88
CA ASN A 11 40.52 -8.48 6.67
C ASN A 11 39.99 -7.07 7.05
N ALA A 12 40.86 -6.13 7.38
CA ALA A 12 40.49 -4.73 7.63
C ALA A 12 39.92 -4.07 6.37
N GLU A 13 40.51 -4.32 5.20
CA GLU A 13 39.99 -3.81 3.93
C GLU A 13 38.63 -4.45 3.58
N GLN A 14 38.46 -5.75 3.84
CA GLN A 14 37.22 -6.47 3.57
C GLN A 14 36.08 -6.10 4.51
N THR A 15 36.37 -5.87 5.79
CA THR A 15 35.40 -5.35 6.78
C THR A 15 34.99 -3.93 6.43
N LEU A 16 35.93 -3.07 6.04
CA LEU A 16 35.65 -1.70 5.61
C LEU A 16 34.78 -1.65 4.34
N LYS A 17 35.08 -2.47 3.32
CA LYS A 17 34.24 -2.58 2.11
C LYS A 17 32.81 -3.02 2.43
N ARG A 18 32.66 -3.98 3.35
CA ARG A 18 31.35 -4.47 3.83
C ARG A 18 30.58 -3.39 4.57
N GLU A 19 31.22 -2.67 5.49
CA GLU A 19 30.63 -1.56 6.25
C GLU A 19 30.19 -0.42 5.33
N VAL A 20 31.04 -0.02 4.38
CA VAL A 20 30.73 1.05 3.42
C VAL A 20 29.55 0.65 2.53
N PHE A 21 29.48 -0.61 2.10
CA PHE A 21 28.34 -1.13 1.33
C PHE A 21 27.02 -1.04 2.11
N TRP A 22 27.01 -1.51 3.36
CA TRP A 22 25.82 -1.42 4.22
C TRP A 22 25.44 0.02 4.55
N ARG A 23 26.42 0.91 4.75
CA ARG A 23 26.19 2.34 4.98
C ARG A 23 25.59 3.04 3.76
N LEU A 24 26.05 2.69 2.56
CA LEU A 24 25.50 3.21 1.31
C LEU A 24 24.04 2.77 1.14
N ILE A 25 23.75 1.48 1.35
CA ILE A 25 22.39 0.96 1.32
C ILE A 25 21.53 1.70 2.35
N ALA A 26 21.97 1.77 3.61
CA ALA A 26 21.23 2.47 4.66
C ALA A 26 20.96 3.93 4.28
N SER A 27 21.94 4.66 3.76
CA SER A 27 21.79 6.07 3.33
C SER A 27 20.81 6.23 2.17
N MET A 28 20.74 5.27 1.24
CA MET A 28 19.81 5.28 0.12
C MET A 28 18.36 5.09 0.59
N TYR A 29 18.13 4.16 1.53
CA TYR A 29 16.82 3.93 2.13
C TYR A 29 16.35 5.13 2.97
N ILE A 30 17.25 5.71 3.78
CA ILE A 30 16.95 6.90 4.59
C ILE A 30 16.61 8.08 3.67
N GLY A 31 17.36 8.27 2.58
CA GLY A 31 17.09 9.30 1.58
C GLY A 31 15.72 9.14 0.91
N ASN A 32 15.35 7.92 0.51
CA ASN A 32 14.04 7.65 -0.09
C ASN A 32 12.88 7.86 0.90
N ALA A 33 13.04 7.42 2.15
CA ALA A 33 12.06 7.66 3.20
C ALA A 33 11.89 9.17 3.48
N MET A 34 12.99 9.91 3.55
CA MET A 34 13.00 11.37 3.71
C MET A 34 12.27 12.06 2.54
N LEU A 35 12.50 11.61 1.31
CA LEU A 35 11.84 12.14 0.11
C LEU A 35 10.34 11.84 0.11
N LEU A 36 9.95 10.62 0.48
CA LEU A 36 8.55 10.20 0.56
C LEU A 36 7.79 11.02 1.62
N ILE A 37 8.39 11.21 2.79
CA ILE A 37 7.84 12.03 3.88
C ILE A 37 7.71 13.50 3.46
N TYR A 38 8.72 14.04 2.78
CA TYR A 38 8.66 15.39 2.25
C TYR A 38 7.56 15.55 1.19
N LEU A 39 7.37 14.55 0.32
CA LEU A 39 6.32 14.54 -0.69
C LEU A 39 4.93 14.47 -0.04
N LEU A 40 4.74 13.63 0.97
CA LEU A 40 3.51 13.54 1.76
C LEU A 40 3.17 14.89 2.43
N ARG A 41 4.18 15.58 2.98
CA ARG A 41 4.02 16.91 3.57
C ARG A 41 3.70 17.98 2.51
N LYS A 42 4.30 17.89 1.32
CA LYS A 42 4.04 18.80 0.18
C LYS A 42 2.65 18.59 -0.42
N LEU A 43 2.14 17.36 -0.40
CA LEU A 43 0.76 17.00 -0.77
C LEU A 43 -0.29 17.52 0.24
N ARG A 44 0.14 18.23 1.30
CA ARG A 44 -0.69 18.70 2.42
C ARG A 44 -1.63 17.61 2.93
N PHE A 45 -1.16 16.35 2.97
CA PHE A 45 -1.91 15.30 3.62
C PHE A 45 -2.19 15.76 5.05
N PRO A 46 -3.47 15.96 5.41
CA PRO A 46 -3.78 16.48 6.73
C PRO A 46 -3.31 15.46 7.77
N GLU A 47 -2.75 15.91 8.90
CA GLU A 47 -2.43 15.02 10.02
C GLU A 47 -3.66 14.24 10.54
N ALA A 48 -4.86 14.78 10.30
CA ALA A 48 -6.13 14.18 10.70
C ALA A 48 -6.37 12.76 10.13
N PRO A 49 -6.24 12.46 8.82
CA PRO A 49 -6.38 11.10 8.28
C PRO A 49 -5.44 10.06 8.88
N ILE A 50 -4.23 10.44 9.30
CA ILE A 50 -3.29 9.50 9.93
C ILE A 50 -3.82 9.07 11.30
N ILE A 51 -4.25 10.04 12.11
CA ILE A 51 -4.85 9.79 13.42
C ILE A 51 -6.19 9.05 13.26
N LEU A 52 -7.00 9.45 12.29
CA LEU A 52 -8.28 8.79 11.97
C LEU A 52 -8.05 7.34 11.55
N GLY A 53 -7.05 7.07 10.71
CA GLY A 53 -6.65 5.71 10.34
C GLY A 53 -6.15 4.89 11.52
N PHE A 54 -5.40 5.51 12.44
CA PHE A 54 -4.93 4.84 13.66
C PHE A 54 -6.07 4.50 14.62
N VAL A 55 -7.06 5.37 14.77
CA VAL A 55 -8.23 5.15 15.64
C VAL A 55 -9.24 4.19 15.00
N LEU A 56 -9.49 4.33 13.70
CA LEU A 56 -10.42 3.46 12.96
C LEU A 56 -9.83 2.09 12.64
N GLY A 57 -8.50 1.98 12.55
CA GLY A 57 -7.78 0.72 12.29
C GLY A 57 -8.23 -0.44 13.19
N PRO A 58 -8.15 -0.32 14.53
CA PRO A 58 -8.59 -1.38 15.43
C PRO A 58 -10.08 -1.67 15.33
N MET A 59 -10.92 -0.64 15.14
CA MET A 59 -12.36 -0.85 14.92
C MET A 59 -12.62 -1.63 13.64
N LEU A 60 -11.87 -1.36 12.57
CA LEU A 60 -11.99 -2.03 11.28
C LEU A 60 -11.54 -3.49 11.40
N GLU A 61 -10.45 -3.75 12.12
CA GLU A 61 -9.99 -5.11 12.41
C GLU A 61 -11.01 -5.89 13.27
N ASP A 62 -11.59 -5.26 14.29
CA ASP A 62 -12.62 -5.89 15.11
C ASP A 62 -13.88 -6.21 14.30
N GLN A 63 -14.35 -5.28 13.45
CA GLN A 63 -15.48 -5.56 12.57
C GLN A 63 -15.14 -6.64 11.54
N MET A 64 -13.92 -6.69 11.03
CA MET A 64 -13.45 -7.72 10.10
C MET A 64 -13.40 -9.09 10.79
N ARG A 65 -12.79 -9.17 11.97
CA ARG A 65 -12.70 -10.38 12.80
C ARG A 65 -14.09 -10.88 13.16
N ARG A 66 -14.96 -9.99 13.62
CA ARG A 66 -16.34 -10.32 13.98
C ARG A 66 -17.16 -10.78 12.78
N ALA A 67 -16.98 -10.16 11.61
CA ALA A 67 -17.60 -10.61 10.38
C ALA A 67 -17.13 -12.02 9.99
N LEU A 68 -15.83 -12.32 10.10
CA LEU A 68 -15.28 -13.64 9.78
C LEU A 68 -15.70 -14.72 10.77
N THR A 69 -15.77 -14.40 12.07
CA THR A 69 -16.28 -15.31 13.11
C THR A 69 -17.77 -15.59 12.94
N LEU A 70 -18.58 -14.57 12.66
CA LEU A 70 -20.02 -14.75 12.38
C LEU A 70 -20.26 -15.51 11.06
N SER A 71 -19.30 -15.44 10.14
CA SER A 71 -19.33 -16.12 8.84
C SER A 71 -18.75 -17.53 8.85
N LEU A 72 -18.29 -18.03 10.01
CA LEU A 72 -17.64 -19.36 10.14
C LEU A 72 -16.46 -19.58 9.15
N GLY A 73 -15.83 -18.50 8.65
CA GLY A 73 -14.74 -18.56 7.66
C GLY A 73 -15.15 -18.56 6.18
N ASP A 74 -16.43 -18.42 5.84
CA ASP A 74 -16.90 -18.51 4.44
C ASP A 74 -16.97 -17.13 3.75
N PHE A 75 -16.18 -16.86 2.70
CA PHE A 75 -16.15 -15.55 2.00
C PHE A 75 -17.49 -15.15 1.34
N SER A 76 -18.48 -16.04 1.34
CA SER A 76 -19.85 -15.85 0.84
C SER A 76 -20.69 -14.80 1.62
N VAL A 77 -20.21 -14.31 2.78
CA VAL A 77 -20.87 -13.23 3.54
C VAL A 77 -20.84 -11.87 2.85
N PHE A 78 -19.86 -11.62 1.99
CA PHE A 78 -19.82 -10.38 1.19
C PHE A 78 -20.94 -10.31 0.14
N LEU A 79 -21.53 -11.44 -0.26
CA LEU A 79 -22.65 -11.52 -1.21
C LEU A 79 -24.03 -11.56 -0.51
N THR A 80 -24.11 -12.00 0.73
CA THR A 80 -25.39 -12.12 1.47
C THR A 80 -25.77 -10.85 2.24
N ARG A 81 -24.82 -9.96 2.57
CA ARG A 81 -25.16 -8.64 3.13
C ARG A 81 -25.66 -7.69 2.04
N ILE A 82 -26.96 -7.38 2.09
CA ILE A 82 -27.69 -6.43 1.21
C ILE A 82 -26.95 -5.09 1.00
N VAL A 83 -26.18 -4.62 1.99
CA VAL A 83 -25.41 -3.37 1.92
C VAL A 83 -24.19 -3.50 1.00
N SER A 84 -23.44 -4.61 1.03
CA SER A 84 -22.32 -4.84 0.11
C SER A 84 -22.81 -5.05 -1.31
N ALA A 85 -23.87 -5.84 -1.49
CA ALA A 85 -24.49 -6.02 -2.80
C ALA A 85 -24.96 -4.68 -3.38
N ALA A 86 -25.61 -3.82 -2.58
CA ALA A 86 -26.03 -2.49 -3.01
C ALA A 86 -24.85 -1.60 -3.42
N LEU A 87 -23.73 -1.61 -2.67
CA LEU A 87 -22.54 -0.81 -3.00
C LEU A 87 -21.81 -1.30 -4.25
N VAL A 88 -21.68 -2.62 -4.43
CA VAL A 88 -21.10 -3.21 -5.65
C VAL A 88 -21.94 -2.85 -6.86
N LEU A 89 -23.26 -2.95 -6.74
CA LEU A 89 -24.21 -2.63 -7.82
C LEU A 89 -24.20 -1.13 -8.14
N LEU A 90 -24.12 -0.25 -7.13
CA LEU A 90 -23.93 1.20 -7.30
C LEU A 90 -22.62 1.56 -8.01
N THR A 91 -21.53 0.92 -7.61
CA THR A 91 -20.20 1.14 -8.23
C THR A 91 -20.21 0.69 -9.69
N ALA A 92 -20.75 -0.50 -9.96
CA ALA A 92 -20.91 -1.01 -11.31
C ALA A 92 -21.81 -0.11 -12.16
N ALA A 93 -22.93 0.38 -11.61
CA ALA A 93 -23.83 1.30 -12.29
C ALA A 93 -23.12 2.63 -12.63
N TYR A 94 -22.45 3.26 -11.67
CA TYR A 94 -21.72 4.51 -11.92
C TYR A 94 -20.64 4.37 -13.01
N TRP A 95 -19.94 3.24 -13.05
CA TRP A 95 -18.93 2.98 -14.07
C TRP A 95 -19.54 2.62 -15.44
N LEU A 96 -20.63 1.85 -15.48
CA LEU A 96 -21.31 1.47 -16.72
C LEU A 96 -22.11 2.62 -17.32
N LEU A 97 -22.70 3.53 -16.53
CA LEU A 97 -23.54 4.63 -17.04
C LEU A 97 -22.85 5.46 -18.15
N PRO A 98 -21.61 5.96 -17.98
CA PRO A 98 -20.92 6.69 -19.05
C PRO A 98 -20.44 5.75 -20.18
N ALA A 99 -20.09 4.50 -19.89
CA ALA A 99 -19.64 3.54 -20.90
C ALA A 99 -20.78 3.13 -21.85
N LEU A 100 -21.97 2.85 -21.29
CA LEU A 100 -23.17 2.47 -22.01
C LEU A 100 -23.74 3.67 -22.78
N LYS A 101 -23.80 4.86 -22.17
CA LYS A 101 -24.20 6.09 -22.88
C LYS A 101 -23.26 6.40 -24.05
N ARG A 102 -21.94 6.20 -23.89
CA ARG A 102 -20.96 6.35 -24.98
C ARG A 102 -21.10 5.29 -26.07
N PHE A 103 -21.46 4.05 -25.72
CA PHE A 103 -21.69 2.98 -26.68
C PHE A 103 -22.99 3.17 -27.47
N TRP A 104 -24.06 3.63 -26.81
CA TRP A 104 -25.36 3.89 -27.43
C TRP A 104 -25.39 5.20 -28.23
N ALA A 105 -24.65 6.22 -27.80
CA ALA A 105 -24.46 7.46 -28.57
C ALA A 105 -23.68 7.23 -29.87
N ARG A 106 -22.87 6.17 -29.96
CA ARG A 106 -22.19 5.78 -31.22
C ARG A 106 -23.11 5.06 -32.21
N ARG A 107 -24.28 4.55 -31.78
CA ARG A 107 -25.26 3.91 -32.68
C ARG A 107 -26.38 4.83 -33.16
N THR A 108 -26.57 6.01 -32.55
CA THR A 108 -27.68 6.93 -32.87
C THR A 108 -27.20 8.19 -33.59
N SER A 109 -26.20 8.06 -34.45
CA SER A 109 -25.84 9.11 -35.41
C SER A 109 -25.43 8.47 -36.72
N ARG A 110 -26.42 7.98 -37.48
CA ARG A 110 -26.75 8.46 -38.83
C ARG A 110 -28.19 8.01 -39.16
N PRO A 111 -29.13 8.94 -39.45
CA PRO A 111 -30.39 8.60 -40.13
C PRO A 111 -30.14 8.10 -41.55
#